data_AF-A0A9D6DRT2-F1
#
_entry.id   AF-A0A9D6DRT2-F1
#
_cell.length_a   1.000
_cell.length_b   1.000
_cell.length_c   1.000
_cell.angle_alpha   90.00
_cell.angle_beta   90.00
_cell.angle_gamma   90.00
#
_symmetry.space_group_name_H-M   'P 1'
#
loop_
_entity.id
_entity.type
_entity.pdbx_description
1 polymer ?
#
loop_
_entity_poly.entity_id
_entity_poly.type
_entity_poly.pdbx_seq_one_letter_code
_entity_poly.pdbx_strand_id
1 'polypeptide(L)'
;IAKKVASRIREKDGGLPGVKALGFAVGGYAQVSMNLVDYEKTNFDEAYRAVEREAKKFKVGIRSSEVYGMIPLEALIRSVKNTFKAKDFTAKQVLEKRLYE
;
A
#
# COMPACT_ATOMS: atom_id res chain seq x y z
N ILE A 1 -16.56 8.73 2.87
CA ILE A 1 -15.14 8.76 3.32
C ILE A 1 -14.21 8.19 2.24
N ALA A 2 -14.36 6.93 1.82
CA ALA A 2 -13.48 6.28 0.84
C ALA A 2 -13.22 7.09 -0.45
N LYS A 3 -14.25 7.64 -1.10
CA LYS A 3 -14.06 8.47 -2.31
C LYS A 3 -13.17 9.70 -2.08
N LYS A 4 -13.29 10.35 -0.91
CA LYS A 4 -12.45 11.51 -0.52
C LYS A 4 -11.01 11.07 -0.25
N VAL A 5 -10.81 9.94 0.42
CA VAL A 5 -9.46 9.40 0.66
C VAL A 5 -8.81 9.02 -0.68
N ALA A 6 -9.52 8.27 -1.52
CA ALA A 6 -9.05 7.87 -2.85
C ALA A 6 -8.65 9.05 -3.74
N SER A 7 -9.42 10.14 -3.75
CA SER A 7 -9.03 11.36 -4.48
C SER A 7 -7.79 12.04 -3.91
N ARG A 8 -7.54 11.95 -2.60
CA ARG A 8 -6.34 12.57 -2.00
C ARG A 8 -5.06 11.79 -2.27
N ILE A 9 -5.14 10.48 -2.45
CA ILE A 9 -3.96 9.63 -2.58
C ILE A 9 -3.59 9.28 -4.03
N ARG A 10 -4.51 9.39 -5.00
CA ARG A 10 -4.25 8.99 -6.38
C ARG A 10 -3.50 10.07 -7.17
N GLU A 11 -2.60 9.63 -8.02
CA GLU A 11 -1.72 10.49 -8.82
C GLU A 11 -2.49 11.49 -9.68
N LYS A 12 -3.57 11.04 -10.34
CA LYS A 12 -4.35 11.91 -11.25
C LYS A 12 -4.96 13.16 -10.59
N ASP A 13 -5.04 13.17 -9.26
CA ASP A 13 -5.54 14.31 -8.48
C ASP A 13 -4.40 15.00 -7.69
N GLY A 14 -3.13 14.73 -8.04
CA GLY A 14 -1.93 15.28 -7.38
C GLY A 14 -1.47 14.50 -6.15
N GLY A 15 -1.93 13.25 -5.99
CA GLY A 15 -1.52 12.37 -4.89
C GLY A 15 -0.17 11.68 -5.12
N LEU A 16 -0.07 10.42 -4.70
CA LEU A 16 1.15 9.64 -4.77
C LEU A 16 1.46 9.20 -6.22
N PRO A 17 2.70 9.36 -6.71
CA PRO A 17 3.10 8.90 -8.04
C PRO A 17 2.92 7.38 -8.20
N GLY A 18 2.45 6.91 -9.35
CA GLY A 18 2.22 5.49 -9.60
C GLY A 18 0.99 4.90 -8.90
N VAL A 19 0.14 5.72 -8.26
CA VAL A 19 -1.06 5.25 -7.54
C VAL A 19 -2.33 5.66 -8.26
N LYS A 20 -3.15 4.67 -8.63
CA LYS A 20 -4.55 4.86 -9.02
C LYS A 20 -5.44 4.42 -7.87
N ALA A 21 -6.47 5.20 -7.51
CA ALA A 21 -7.38 4.83 -6.43
C ALA A 21 -8.83 5.22 -6.69
N LEU A 22 -9.74 4.36 -6.19
CA LEU A 22 -11.18 4.54 -6.19
C LEU A 22 -11.75 4.23 -4.80
N GLY A 23 -12.94 4.77 -4.51
CA GLY A 23 -13.61 4.59 -3.24
C GLY A 23 -14.98 3.96 -3.40
N PHE A 24 -15.23 2.90 -2.62
CA PHE A 24 -16.42 2.06 -2.68
C PHE A 24 -17.09 1.92 -1.30
N ALA A 25 -18.32 1.43 -1.31
CA ALA A 25 -19.01 0.91 -0.13
C ALA A 25 -19.18 -0.60 -0.33
N VAL A 26 -18.57 -1.42 0.52
CA VAL A 26 -18.53 -2.88 0.40
C VAL A 26 -18.80 -3.49 1.76
N GLY A 27 -19.80 -4.36 1.88
CA GLY A 27 -20.12 -5.06 3.12
C GLY A 27 -20.39 -4.14 4.32
N GLY A 28 -20.98 -2.97 4.09
CA GLY A 28 -21.22 -1.96 5.15
C GLY A 28 -20.00 -1.11 5.52
N TYR A 29 -18.84 -1.33 4.89
CA TYR A 29 -17.61 -0.57 5.13
C TYR A 29 -17.25 0.32 3.94
N ALA A 30 -16.53 1.41 4.23
CA ALA A 30 -15.91 2.23 3.20
C ALA A 30 -14.58 1.59 2.79
N GLN A 31 -14.40 1.31 1.50
CA GLN A 31 -13.21 0.64 0.97
C GLN A 31 -12.49 1.55 -0.04
N VAL A 32 -11.18 1.71 0.12
CA VAL A 32 -10.31 2.37 -0.87
C VAL A 32 -9.60 1.27 -1.66
N SER A 33 -9.98 1.12 -2.93
CA SER A 33 -9.28 0.21 -3.85
C SER A 33 -8.16 0.97 -4.53
N MET A 34 -6.98 0.36 -4.65
CA MET A 34 -5.82 0.97 -5.26
C MET A 34 -5.16 0.02 -6.25
N ASN A 35 -4.70 0.56 -7.37
CA ASN A 35 -3.74 -0.10 -8.23
C ASN A 35 -2.42 0.69 -8.15
N LEU A 36 -1.36 0.04 -7.70
CA LEU A 36 -0.01 0.57 -7.73
C LEU A 36 0.60 0.16 -9.07
N VAL A 37 0.52 1.05 -10.05
CA VAL A 37 1.00 0.79 -11.41
C VAL A 37 2.52 0.89 -11.53
N ASP A 38 3.16 1.51 -10.53
CA ASP A 38 4.61 1.65 -10.43
C ASP A 38 4.98 1.64 -8.93
N TYR A 39 5.30 0.44 -8.41
CA TYR A 39 5.62 0.24 -6.99
C TYR A 39 7.02 0.76 -6.62
N GLU A 40 7.87 1.02 -7.62
CA GLU A 40 9.21 1.58 -7.42
C GLU A 40 9.12 3.07 -7.07
N LYS A 41 8.12 3.78 -7.59
CA LYS A 41 7.84 5.17 -7.18
C LYS A 41 7.14 5.26 -5.84
N THR A 42 6.05 4.53 -5.66
CA THR A 42 5.31 4.48 -4.39
C THR A 42 5.09 3.02 -4.01
N ASN A 43 5.70 2.59 -2.90
CA ASN A 43 5.57 1.20 -2.47
C ASN A 43 4.23 0.93 -1.74
N PHE A 44 3.85 -0.34 -1.63
CA PHE A 44 2.57 -0.75 -1.02
C PHE A 44 2.39 -0.26 0.42
N ASP A 45 3.45 -0.32 1.24
CA ASP A 45 3.44 0.15 2.62
C ASP A 45 3.32 1.68 2.72
N GLU A 46 3.90 2.42 1.78
CA GLU A 46 3.78 3.87 1.69
C GLU A 46 2.35 4.29 1.31
N ALA A 47 1.75 3.61 0.32
CA ALA A 47 0.36 3.82 -0.07
C ALA A 47 -0.61 3.49 1.06
N TYR A 48 -0.40 2.37 1.76
CA TYR A 48 -1.19 2.00 2.95
C TYR A 48 -1.14 3.09 4.03
N ARG A 49 0.06 3.57 4.38
CA ARG A 49 0.22 4.64 5.37
C ARG A 49 -0.44 5.95 4.93
N ALA A 50 -0.46 6.25 3.64
CA ALA A 50 -1.16 7.42 3.14
C ALA A 50 -2.68 7.31 3.31
N VAL A 51 -3.26 6.14 3.00
CA VAL A 51 -4.68 5.86 3.31
C VAL A 51 -4.94 6.01 4.81
N GLU A 52 -4.06 5.46 5.65
CA GLU A 52 -4.21 5.53 7.10
C GLU A 52 -4.18 6.99 7.60
N ARG A 53 -3.23 7.81 7.12
CA ARG A 53 -3.14 9.24 7.46
C ARG A 53 -4.37 10.01 7.02
N GLU A 54 -4.88 9.78 5.82
CA GLU A 54 -6.08 10.44 5.33
C GLU A 54 -7.34 9.97 6.09
N ALA A 55 -7.45 8.69 6.43
CA ALA A 55 -8.54 8.13 7.21
C ALA A 55 -8.59 8.72 8.63
N LYS A 56 -7.43 8.90 9.28
CA LYS A 56 -7.31 9.54 10.61
C LYS A 56 -7.92 10.94 10.66
N LYS A 57 -7.89 11.70 9.56
CA LYS A 57 -8.54 13.04 9.48
C LYS A 57 -10.07 12.96 9.62
N PHE A 58 -10.67 11.81 9.34
CA PHE A 58 -12.09 11.53 9.54
C PHE A 58 -12.38 10.83 10.88
N LYS A 59 -11.37 10.70 11.76
CA LYS A 59 -11.46 9.97 13.04
C LYS A 59 -11.88 8.50 12.89
N VAL A 60 -11.49 7.87 11.79
CA VAL A 60 -11.73 6.43 11.54
C VAL A 60 -10.42 5.68 11.36
N GLY A 61 -10.40 4.40 11.75
CA GLY A 61 -9.28 3.49 11.53
C GLY A 61 -9.50 2.58 10.32
N ILE A 62 -8.42 1.92 9.88
CA ILE A 62 -8.50 0.84 8.89
C ILE A 62 -8.79 -0.46 9.65
N ARG A 63 -9.91 -1.13 9.32
CA ARG A 63 -10.25 -2.43 9.93
C ARG A 63 -9.37 -3.56 9.39
N SER A 64 -9.15 -3.60 8.09
CA SER A 64 -8.38 -4.63 7.39
C SER A 64 -7.94 -4.12 6.01
N SER A 65 -7.01 -4.83 5.39
CA SER A 65 -6.58 -4.63 4.00
C SER A 65 -6.42 -5.98 3.31
N GLU A 66 -6.56 -5.98 1.99
CA GLU A 66 -6.45 -7.17 1.16
C GLU A 66 -5.52 -6.88 -0.02
N VAL A 67 -4.76 -7.89 -0.44
CA VAL A 67 -3.98 -7.86 -1.68
C VAL A 67 -4.72 -8.75 -2.68
N TYR A 68 -5.07 -8.19 -3.83
CA TYR A 68 -5.67 -8.97 -4.91
C TYR A 68 -4.59 -9.46 -5.87
N GLY A 69 -4.39 -10.78 -5.96
CA GLY A 69 -3.38 -11.40 -6.81
C GLY A 69 -2.01 -11.53 -6.13
N MET A 70 -0.95 -11.17 -6.85
CA MET A 70 0.45 -11.33 -6.43
C MET A 70 1.15 -9.98 -6.32
N ILE A 71 2.18 -9.93 -5.48
CA ILE A 71 3.06 -8.77 -5.30
C ILE A 71 4.52 -9.16 -5.54
N PRO A 72 5.35 -8.28 -6.14
CA PRO A 72 6.77 -8.57 -6.32
C PRO A 72 7.49 -8.77 -4.99
N LEU A 73 8.43 -9.71 -4.92
CA LEU A 73 9.25 -9.93 -3.74
C LEU A 73 10.02 -8.67 -3.31
N GLU A 74 10.54 -7.90 -4.27
CA GLU A 74 11.26 -6.66 -3.97
C GLU A 74 10.39 -5.63 -3.26
N ALA A 75 9.09 -5.55 -3.59
CA ALA A 75 8.14 -4.67 -2.92
C ALA A 75 7.93 -5.06 -1.45
N LEU A 76 7.94 -6.37 -1.16
CA LEU A 76 7.89 -6.90 0.21
C LEU A 76 9.17 -6.57 0.99
N ILE A 77 10.34 -6.80 0.39
CA ILE A 77 11.64 -6.46 0.99
C ILE A 77 11.71 -4.97 1.31
N ARG A 78 11.30 -4.11 0.37
CA ARG A 78 11.23 -2.67 0.59
C ARG A 78 10.24 -2.31 1.71
N SER A 79 9.11 -3.00 1.81
CA SER A 79 8.16 -2.80 2.91
C SER A 79 8.79 -3.13 4.26
N VAL A 80 9.55 -4.23 4.36
CA VAL A 80 10.31 -4.61 5.58
C VAL A 80 11.33 -3.54 5.94
N LYS A 81 12.14 -3.10 4.97
CA LYS A 81 13.13 -2.01 5.15
C LYS A 81 12.47 -0.73 5.66
N ASN A 82 11.40 -0.29 5.00
CA ASN A 82 10.73 0.96 5.29
C ASN A 82 10.00 0.95 6.65
N THR A 83 9.33 -0.17 6.95
CA THR A 83 8.49 -0.32 8.14
C THR A 83 9.30 -0.53 9.40
N PHE A 84 10.26 -1.47 9.37
CA PHE A 84 11.06 -1.84 10.53
C PHE A 84 12.39 -1.10 10.60
N LYS A 85 12.68 -0.21 9.65
CA LYS A 85 13.96 0.51 9.53
C LYS A 85 15.17 -0.41 9.38
N ALA A 86 14.96 -1.63 8.89
CA ALA A 86 15.99 -2.63 8.66
C ALA A 86 16.70 -2.38 7.33
N LYS A 87 17.53 -1.32 7.25
CA LYS A 87 18.14 -0.83 6.00
C LYS A 87 18.92 -1.92 5.23
N ASP A 88 19.62 -2.78 5.95
CA ASP A 88 20.49 -3.81 5.39
C ASP A 88 19.77 -5.12 5.08
N PHE A 89 18.45 -5.20 5.28
CA PHE A 89 17.67 -6.39 4.95
C PHE A 89 17.74 -6.67 3.43
N THR A 90 17.98 -7.90 3.01
CA THR A 90 18.04 -8.24 1.58
C THR A 90 17.26 -9.50 1.25
N ALA A 91 17.03 -9.73 -0.05
CA ALA A 91 16.41 -10.96 -0.54
C ALA A 91 17.12 -12.24 -0.06
N LYS A 92 18.43 -12.18 0.22
CA LYS A 92 19.22 -13.31 0.73
C LYS A 92 18.80 -13.77 2.13
N GLN A 93 18.08 -12.92 2.86
CA GLN A 93 17.55 -13.23 4.19
C GLN A 93 16.10 -13.73 4.14
N VAL A 94 15.51 -13.86 2.94
CA VAL A 94 14.20 -14.47 2.73
C VAL A 94 14.39 -15.98 2.57
N LEU A 95 13.81 -16.76 3.48
CA LEU A 95 14.01 -18.22 3.54
C LEU A 95 13.62 -18.88 2.22
N GLU A 96 12.43 -18.60 1.73
CA GLU A 96 11.89 -19.15 0.49
C GLU A 96 12.79 -18.83 -0.70
N LYS A 97 13.40 -17.63 -0.72
CA LYS A 97 14.30 -17.25 -1.80
C LYS A 97 15.54 -18.15 -1.86
N ARG A 98 16.05 -18.60 -0.71
CA ARG A 98 17.17 -19.56 -0.63
C ARG A 98 16.76 -21.01 -0.92
N LEU A 99 15.48 -21.36 -0.75
CA LEU A 99 14.98 -22.70 -1.04
C LEU A 99 14.73 -22.93 -2.54
N TYR A 100 14.48 -21.87 -3.30
CA TYR A 100 14.28 -21.90 -4.75
C TYR A 100 15.54 -21.56 -5.56
N GLU A 101 16.67 -21.31 -4.90
CA GLU A 101 18.01 -21.14 -5.50
C GLU A 101 18.76 -22.48 -5.50
#